data_AF-A0A4Y8C7F6-F1
#
_entry.id   AF-A0A4Y8C7F6-F1
#
_cell.length_a   1.000
_cell.length_b   1.000
_cell.length_c   1.000
_cell.angle_alpha   90.00
_cell.angle_beta   90.00
_cell.angle_gamma   90.00
#
_symmetry.space_group_name_H-M   'P 1'
#
loop_
_entity.id
_entity.type
_entity.pdbx_description
1 polymer ?
#
loop_
_entity_poly.entity_id
_entity_poly.type
_entity_poly.pdbx_seq_one_letter_code
_entity_poly.pdbx_strand_id
1 'polypeptide(L)'
;DIIFVCDNNTHTLVNFKGKRELRAQNGAGGMGRNKNGKKGENLELIVPEGTQVIDAQTNEILLDLTKEGQRELFLKGGKGGLGNTHFKHAT
;
A
#
# COMPACT_ATOMS: atom_id res chain seq x y z
N ASP A 1 2.82 1.33 1.64
CA ASP A 1 2.11 0.07 1.33
C ASP A 1 0.66 0.34 0.94
N ILE A 2 -0.01 -0.63 0.31
CA ILE A 2 -1.47 -0.62 0.09
C ILE A 2 -2.07 -1.75 0.93
N ILE A 3 -3.00 -1.39 1.80
CA ILE A 3 -3.59 -2.26 2.81
C ILE A 3 -5.10 -2.22 2.62
N PHE A 4 -5.76 -3.38 2.56
CA PHE A 4 -7.21 -3.45 2.66
C PHE A 4 -7.63 -3.54 4.11
N VAL A 5 -8.67 -2.80 4.46
CA VAL A 5 -9.25 -2.77 5.81
C VAL A 5 -10.73 -3.08 5.69
N CYS A 6 -11.16 -4.16 6.32
CA CYS A 6 -12.56 -4.54 6.42
C CYS A 6 -13.21 -3.75 7.55
N ASP A 7 -14.24 -2.97 7.23
CA ASP A 7 -14.99 -2.15 8.20
C ASP A 7 -16.50 -2.37 8.03
N ASN A 8 -17.16 -2.75 9.12
CA ASN A 8 -18.60 -3.01 9.14
C ASN A 8 -19.45 -1.74 9.06
N ASN A 9 -18.86 -0.56 9.27
CA ASN A 9 -19.55 0.71 9.07
C ASN A 9 -19.59 1.15 7.60
N THR A 10 -18.85 0.48 6.72
CA THR A 10 -18.82 0.77 5.28
C THR A 10 -19.62 -0.29 4.53
N HIS A 11 -20.75 0.08 3.93
CA HIS A 11 -21.63 -0.86 3.22
C HIS A 11 -21.49 -0.80 1.69
N THR A 12 -20.65 0.09 1.15
CA THR A 12 -20.58 0.31 -0.31
C THR A 12 -19.15 0.54 -0.80
N LEU A 13 -18.89 0.19 -2.06
CA LEU A 13 -17.65 0.49 -2.76
C LEU A 13 -17.67 1.85 -3.48
N VAL A 14 -18.61 2.74 -3.15
CA VAL A 14 -18.77 4.04 -3.83
C VAL A 14 -17.52 4.91 -3.70
N ASN A 15 -16.76 4.77 -2.62
CA ASN A 15 -15.50 5.50 -2.38
C ASN A 15 -14.41 5.24 -3.44
N PHE A 16 -14.54 4.15 -4.20
CA PHE A 16 -13.66 3.77 -5.30
C PHE A 16 -14.21 4.18 -6.67
N LYS A 17 -15.51 4.50 -6.76
CA LYS A 17 -16.16 4.88 -8.02
C LYS A 17 -15.53 6.17 -8.57
N GLY A 18 -15.11 6.12 -9.83
CA GLY A 18 -14.48 7.26 -10.51
C GLY A 18 -12.98 7.41 -10.24
N LYS A 19 -12.39 6.67 -9.29
CA LYS A 19 -10.94 6.62 -9.09
C LYS A 19 -10.34 5.53 -9.98
N ARG A 20 -9.69 5.94 -11.06
CA ARG A 20 -9.01 5.00 -11.97
C ARG A 20 -7.73 4.40 -11.37
N GLU A 21 -7.04 5.15 -10.53
CA GLU A 21 -5.79 4.73 -9.91
C GLU A 21 -5.78 5.06 -8.42
N LEU A 22 -5.31 4.11 -7.61
CA LEU A 22 -5.12 4.26 -6.17
C LEU A 22 -3.63 4.05 -5.89
N ARG A 23 -2.95 5.08 -5.40
CA ARG A 23 -1.50 5.09 -5.23
C ARG A 23 -1.16 5.47 -3.79
N ALA A 24 -0.36 4.62 -3.13
CA ALA A 24 0.22 4.96 -1.83
C ALA A 24 1.26 6.08 -1.97
N GLN A 25 1.55 6.76 -0.86
CA GLN A 25 2.53 7.85 -0.87
C GLN A 25 3.94 7.30 -1.09
N ASN A 26 4.72 7.99 -1.92
CA ASN A 26 6.14 7.69 -2.08
C ASN A 26 6.94 8.08 -0.82
N GLY A 27 8.01 7.34 -0.55
CA GLY A 27 9.03 7.77 0.41
C GLY A 27 9.75 9.02 -0.09
N ALA A 28 10.26 9.82 0.83
CA ALA A 28 11.11 10.96 0.51
C ALA A 28 12.56 10.51 0.25
N GLY A 29 13.29 11.29 -0.56
CA GLY A 29 14.71 11.08 -0.79
C GLY A 29 15.54 11.35 0.47
N GLY A 30 16.70 10.69 0.57
CA GLY A 30 17.73 11.09 1.52
C GLY A 30 18.27 12.49 1.22
N MET A 31 18.89 13.10 2.21
CA MET A 31 19.52 14.42 2.09
C MET A 31 20.98 14.35 2.55
N GLY A 32 21.76 15.39 2.19
CA GLY A 32 23.14 15.52 2.63
C GLY A 32 23.29 15.43 4.16
N ARG A 33 24.52 15.17 4.62
CA ARG A 33 24.86 14.93 6.04
C ARG A 33 24.23 13.64 6.59
N ASN A 34 24.23 12.57 5.79
CA ASN A 34 23.71 11.24 6.18
C ASN A 34 22.25 11.25 6.68
N LYS A 35 21.41 12.12 6.11
CA LYS A 35 20.00 12.19 6.50
C LYS A 35 19.17 11.23 5.64
N ASN A 36 18.48 10.30 6.27
CA ASN A 36 17.54 9.41 5.60
C ASN A 36 16.24 10.13 5.29
N GLY A 37 15.59 9.74 4.19
CA GLY A 37 14.27 10.27 3.82
C GLY A 37 13.14 9.66 4.66
N LYS A 38 12.04 10.42 4.81
CA LYS A 38 10.82 9.93 5.48
C LYS A 38 10.19 8.78 4.70
N LYS A 39 9.64 7.78 5.39
CA LYS A 39 8.79 6.77 4.76
C LYS A 39 7.47 7.40 4.29
N GLY A 40 6.99 6.96 3.13
CA GLY A 40 5.67 7.33 2.64
C GLY A 40 4.58 6.69 3.49
N GLU A 41 3.44 7.37 3.60
CA GLU A 41 2.26 6.87 4.29
C GLU A 41 1.60 5.73 3.50
N ASN A 42 1.02 4.79 4.26
CA ASN A 42 0.26 3.69 3.68
C ASN A 42 -1.07 4.20 3.14
N LEU A 43 -1.53 3.57 2.06
CA LEU A 43 -2.90 3.76 1.57
C LEU A 43 -3.77 2.65 2.12
N GLU A 44 -4.73 3.00 2.95
CA GLU A 44 -5.74 2.09 3.48
C GLU A 44 -7.00 2.17 2.63
N LEU A 45 -7.40 1.02 2.08
CA LEU A 45 -8.61 0.87 1.28
C LEU A 45 -9.69 0.22 2.15
N ILE A 46 -10.64 1.03 2.60
CA ILE A 46 -11.74 0.58 3.47
C ILE A 46 -12.83 -0.05 2.61
N VAL A 47 -13.19 -1.29 2.93
CA VAL A 47 -14.18 -2.07 2.19
C VAL A 47 -15.15 -2.80 3.13
N PRO A 48 -16.38 -3.10 2.68
CA PRO A 48 -17.32 -3.91 3.44
C PRO A 48 -16.81 -5.34 3.66
N GLU A 49 -17.37 -6.01 4.67
CA GLU A 49 -17.25 -7.45 4.83
C GLU A 49 -17.75 -8.22 3.60
N GLY A 50 -17.08 -9.33 3.28
CA GLY A 50 -17.37 -10.13 2.09
C GLY A 50 -16.81 -9.55 0.79
N THR A 51 -15.94 -8.54 0.85
CA THR A 51 -15.30 -7.98 -0.35
C THR A 51 -14.19 -8.90 -0.85
N GLN A 52 -14.29 -9.28 -2.13
CA GLN A 52 -13.25 -10.00 -2.85
C GLN A 52 -12.48 -9.07 -3.80
N VAL A 53 -11.16 -9.22 -3.82
CA VAL A 53 -10.27 -8.56 -4.79
C VAL A 53 -9.92 -9.58 -5.87
N ILE A 54 -10.29 -9.27 -7.11
CA ILE A 54 -10.15 -10.17 -8.25
C ILE A 54 -9.26 -9.50 -9.29
N ASP A 55 -8.34 -10.26 -9.87
CA ASP A 55 -7.58 -9.81 -11.04
C ASP A 55 -8.51 -9.73 -12.26
N ALA A 56 -8.63 -8.54 -12.86
CA ALA A 56 -9.55 -8.30 -13.97
C ALA A 56 -9.15 -9.00 -15.28
N GLN A 57 -7.89 -9.45 -15.41
CA GLN A 57 -7.39 -10.16 -16.60
C GLN A 57 -7.51 -11.67 -16.43
N THR A 58 -7.16 -12.21 -15.26
CA THR A 58 -7.11 -13.66 -15.02
C THR A 58 -8.36 -14.21 -14.34
N ASN A 59 -9.21 -13.35 -13.76
CA ASN A 59 -10.32 -13.71 -12.86
C ASN A 59 -9.89 -14.49 -11.61
N GLU A 60 -8.61 -14.42 -11.23
CA GLU A 60 -8.11 -15.03 -10.00
C GLU A 60 -8.51 -14.19 -8.79
N ILE A 61 -8.95 -14.84 -7.72
CA ILE A 61 -9.23 -14.20 -6.44
C ILE A 61 -7.90 -14.00 -5.72
N LEU A 62 -7.48 -12.74 -5.61
CA LEU A 62 -6.22 -12.35 -4.99
C LEU A 62 -6.35 -12.16 -3.47
N LEU A 63 -7.54 -11.76 -3.01
CA LEU A 63 -7.83 -11.50 -1.60
C LEU A 63 -9.33 -11.66 -1.32
N ASP A 64 -9.65 -12.19 -0.15
CA ASP A 64 -11.02 -12.28 0.36
C ASP A 64 -11.07 -11.78 1.82
N LEU A 65 -11.89 -10.77 2.08
CA LEU A 65 -12.00 -10.08 3.36
C LEU A 65 -13.31 -10.48 4.03
N THR A 66 -13.24 -11.45 4.93
CA THR A 66 -14.41 -12.12 5.51
C THR A 66 -14.66 -11.77 6.97
N LYS A 67 -13.73 -11.08 7.63
CA LYS A 67 -13.83 -10.74 9.05
C LYS A 67 -13.82 -9.23 9.27
N GLU A 68 -14.66 -8.76 10.18
CA GLU A 68 -14.65 -7.37 10.64
C GLU A 68 -13.27 -6.99 11.21
N GLY A 69 -12.80 -5.79 10.87
CA GLY A 69 -11.51 -5.27 11.35
C GLY A 69 -10.29 -5.97 10.75
N GLN A 70 -10.49 -6.90 9.81
CA GLN A 70 -9.41 -7.57 9.10
C GLN A 70 -8.59 -6.56 8.31
N ARG A 71 -7.26 -6.59 8.50
CA ARG A 71 -6.30 -5.72 7.84
C ARG A 71 -5.30 -6.57 7.09
N GLU A 72 -5.31 -6.48 5.76
CA GLU A 72 -4.47 -7.32 4.90
C GLU A 72 -3.54 -6.45 4.04
N LEU A 73 -2.24 -6.76 4.09
CA LEU A 73 -1.25 -6.13 3.23
C LEU A 73 -1.38 -6.71 1.83
N PHE A 74 -1.86 -5.91 0.87
CA PHE A 74 -2.05 -6.35 -0.50
C PHE A 74 -0.83 -6.06 -1.38
N LEU A 75 -0.34 -4.82 -1.36
CA LEU A 75 0.88 -4.44 -2.08
C LEU A 75 1.89 -3.83 -1.13
N LYS A 76 3.06 -4.48 -1.04
CA LYS A 76 4.20 -3.97 -0.29
C LYS A 76 4.87 -2.84 -1.06
N GLY A 77 5.13 -1.73 -0.37
CA GLY A 77 5.87 -0.60 -0.91
C GLY A 77 7.33 -0.96 -1.19
N GLY A 78 7.91 -0.25 -2.15
CA GLY A 78 9.33 -0.41 -2.52
C GLY A 78 10.27 -0.10 -1.35
N LYS A 79 11.45 -0.73 -1.38
CA LYS A 79 12.53 -0.38 -0.46
C LYS A 79 13.12 0.98 -0.86
N GLY A 80 13.48 1.79 0.14
CA GLY A 80 14.17 3.06 -0.09
C GLY A 80 15.52 2.84 -0.78
N GLY A 81 15.91 3.77 -1.65
CA GLY A 81 17.21 3.74 -2.32
C GLY A 81 18.37 3.86 -1.33
N LEU A 82 19.49 3.25 -1.68
CA LEU A 82 20.72 3.30 -0.88
C LEU A 82 21.51 4.57 -1.25
N GLY A 83 21.93 5.33 -0.24
CA GLY A 83 22.74 6.54 -0.43
C GLY A 83 24.22 6.22 -0.68
N ASN A 84 24.99 7.20 -1.14
CA ASN A 84 26.42 7.08 -1.44
C ASN A 84 27.26 6.52 -0.26
N THR A 85 26.90 6.84 0.98
CA THR A 85 27.55 6.30 2.19
C THR A 85 27.52 4.78 2.26
N HIS A 86 26.48 4.14 1.70
CA HIS A 86 26.39 2.69 1.65
C HIS A 86 27.36 2.05 0.66
N PHE A 87 27.76 2.79 -0.38
CA PHE A 87 28.68 2.33 -1.42
C PHE A 87 30.13 2.78 -1.19
N LYS A 88 30.40 3.55 -0.13
CA LYS A 88 31.74 3.99 0.20
C LYS A 88 32.56 2.79 0.73
N HIS A 89 33.48 2.31 -0.09
CA HIS A 89 34.53 1.36 0.33
C HIS A 89 35.81 2.11 0.76
N ALA A 90 36.69 1.40 1.47
CA ALA A 90 37.89 1.96 2.10
C ALA A 90 39.09 2.16 1.15
N THR A 91 38.87 2.05 -0.16
CA THR A 91 39.88 2.30 -1.21
C THR A 91 39.67 3.69 -1.78
#